data_AF-A0A965PXP8-F1
#
_entry.id   AF-A0A965PXP8-F1
#
_cell.length_a   1.000
_cell.length_b   1.000
_cell.length_c   1.000
_cell.angle_alpha   90.00
_cell.angle_beta   90.00
_cell.angle_gamma   90.00
#
_symmetry.space_group_name_H-M   'P 1'
#
loop_
_entity.id
_entity.type
_entity.pdbx_description
1 polymer ?
#
loop_
_entity_poly.entity_id
_entity_poly.type
_entity_poly.pdbx_seq_one_letter_code
_entity_poly.pdbx_strand_id
1 'polypeptide(L)' 'YERDERGDLAAFIEAHASPSAEVWLVDPNRSNRPQFHRHMRLLGFSVHEQALIQGQAAGEIPYRGRMLTYVRGA' A
#
# COMPACT_ATOMS: atom_id res chain seq x y z
N TYR A 1 -4.38 2.06 6.51
CA TYR A 1 -3.34 2.84 7.18
C TYR A 1 -3.75 4.31 7.22
N GLU A 2 -3.28 5.07 8.21
CA GLU A 2 -3.57 6.50 8.35
C GLU A 2 -2.76 7.34 7.34
N ARG A 3 -3.01 8.65 7.26
CA ARG A 3 -2.20 9.52 6.39
C ARG A 3 -0.75 9.47 6.84
N ASP A 4 0.11 8.96 5.97
CA ASP A 4 1.53 8.83 6.24
C ASP A 4 2.30 10.13 5.91
N GLU A 5 1.95 11.25 6.55
CA GLU A 5 2.59 12.54 6.28
C GLU A 5 4.07 12.54 6.66
N ARG A 6 4.43 11.75 7.68
CA ARG A 6 5.78 11.67 8.26
C ARG A 6 6.62 10.47 7.79
N GLY A 7 6.02 9.47 7.15
CA GLY A 7 6.72 8.23 6.77
C GLY A 7 6.66 7.14 7.83
N ASP A 8 5.81 7.28 8.85
CA ASP A 8 5.67 6.36 9.99
C ASP A 8 5.33 4.94 9.54
N LEU A 9 4.48 4.78 8.51
CA LEU A 9 4.14 3.44 8.01
C LEU A 9 5.32 2.79 7.30
N ALA A 10 6.02 3.54 6.45
CA ALA A 10 7.19 3.02 5.74
C ALA A 10 8.31 2.65 6.74
N ALA A 11 8.53 3.48 7.76
CA ALA A 11 9.48 3.22 8.83
C ALA A 11 9.09 1.99 9.67
N PHE A 12 7.80 1.83 9.99
CA PHE A 12 7.31 0.64 10.67
C PHE A 12 7.56 -0.63 9.85
N ILE A 13 7.27 -0.60 8.54
CA ILE A 13 7.53 -1.74 7.66
C ILE A 13 9.03 -2.05 7.64
N GLU A 14 9.90 -1.06 7.50
CA GLU A 14 11.35 -1.27 7.47
C GLU A 14 11.86 -1.95 8.74
N ALA A 15 11.40 -1.50 9.90
CA ALA A 15 11.84 -2.03 11.19
C ALA A 15 11.46 -3.50 11.42
N HIS A 16 10.47 -4.03 10.69
CA HIS A 16 9.91 -5.37 10.93
C HIS A 16 9.99 -6.30 9.71
N ALA A 17 10.26 -5.78 8.52
CA ALA A 17 10.37 -6.58 7.31
C ALA A 17 11.74 -7.26 7.22
N SER A 18 11.74 -8.53 6.84
CA SER A 18 12.94 -9.23 6.40
C SER A 18 13.60 -8.49 5.22
N PRO A 19 14.93 -8.66 4.99
CA PRO A 19 15.58 -8.15 3.78
C PRO A 19 14.87 -8.56 2.49
N SER A 20 14.38 -9.81 2.44
CA SER A 20 13.44 -10.28 1.42
C SER A 20 12.03 -10.34 2.01
N ALA A 21 11.12 -9.54 1.48
CA ALA A 21 9.75 -9.40 2.01
C ALA A 21 8.75 -8.95 0.95
N GLU A 22 7.49 -9.32 1.18
CA GLU A 22 6.35 -8.87 0.41
C GLU A 22 5.31 -8.25 1.36
N VAL A 23 4.84 -7.04 1.04
CA VAL A 23 3.91 -6.28 1.87
C VAL A 23 2.66 -5.96 1.07
N TRP A 24 1.50 -6.36 1.60
CA TRP A 24 0.20 -6.21 0.97
C TRP A 24 -0.61 -5.14 1.69
N LEU A 25 -1.08 -4.14 0.96
CA LEU A 25 -1.85 -3.03 1.50
C LEU A 25 -3.13 -2.82 0.69
N VAL A 26 -4.27 -2.87 1.38
CA VAL A 26 -5.55 -2.42 0.82
C VAL A 26 -5.65 -0.90 1.00
N ASP A 27 -5.61 -0.17 -0.10
CA ASP A 27 -5.73 1.29 -0.16
C ASP A 27 -7.13 1.71 -0.63
N PRO A 28 -7.95 2.37 0.20
CA PRO A 28 -9.25 2.89 -0.20
C PRO A 28 -9.11 4.21 -1.01
N ASN A 29 -8.13 4.29 -1.91
CA ASN A 29 -7.77 5.46 -2.71
C ASN A 29 -7.44 6.71 -1.86
N ARG A 30 -6.51 6.60 -0.92
CA ARG A 30 -6.05 7.76 -0.12
C ARG A 30 -5.19 8.71 -0.96
N SER A 31 -5.26 10.02 -0.68
CA SER A 31 -4.57 11.05 -1.45
C SER A 31 -3.04 11.08 -1.31
N ASN A 32 -2.47 10.52 -0.22
CA ASN A 32 -1.04 10.62 0.06
C ASN A 32 -0.18 9.47 -0.52
N ARG A 33 -0.77 8.67 -1.41
CA ARG A 33 -0.13 7.50 -2.01
C ARG A 33 1.21 7.80 -2.72
N PRO A 34 1.38 8.90 -3.49
CA PRO A 34 2.67 9.21 -4.13
C PRO A 34 3.83 9.36 -3.14
N GLN A 35 3.60 9.97 -1.97
CA GLN A 35 4.63 10.12 -0.94
C GLN A 35 5.00 8.75 -0.35
N PHE A 36 4.00 7.93 -0.01
CA PHE A 36 4.24 6.59 0.53
C PHE A 36 5.02 5.70 -0.45
N HIS A 37 4.67 5.73 -1.75
CA HIS A 37 5.44 5.03 -2.80
C HIS A 37 6.90 5.47 -2.84
N ARG A 38 7.17 6.77 -2.68
CA ARG A 38 8.54 7.29 -2.66
C ARG A 38 9.32 6.74 -1.47
N HIS A 39 8.74 6.72 -0.27
CA HIS A 39 9.39 6.13 0.91
C HIS A 39 9.67 4.64 0.72
N MET A 40 8.69 3.85 0.27
CA MET A 40 8.88 2.41 0.02
C MET A 40 9.96 2.14 -1.04
N ARG A 41 10.05 2.95 -2.10
CA ARG A 41 11.13 2.83 -3.10
C ARG A 41 12.52 3.13 -2.52
N LEU A 42 12.64 4.12 -1.63
CA LEU A 42 13.91 4.40 -0.94
C LEU A 42 14.35 3.25 -0.05
N LEU A 43 13.40 2.45 0.45
CA LEU A 43 13.65 1.23 1.22
C LEU A 43 13.90 -0.01 0.35
N GLY A 44 13.96 0.14 -0.98
CA GLY A 44 14.25 -0.94 -1.93
C GLY A 44 13.03 -1.75 -2.38
N PHE A 45 11.81 -1.33 -2.05
CA PHE A 45 10.61 -2.01 -2.53
C PHE A 45 10.21 -1.55 -3.93
N SER A 46 9.92 -2.51 -4.79
CA SER A 46 9.12 -2.33 -6.01
C SER A 46 7.63 -2.39 -5.67
N VAL A 47 6.77 -1.81 -6.51
CA VAL A 47 5.31 -1.81 -6.27
C VAL A 47 4.53 -2.28 -7.49
N HIS A 48 3.52 -3.12 -7.23
CA HIS A 48 2.46 -3.45 -8.15
C HIS A 48 1.12 -2.93 -7.60
N GLU A 49 0.29 -2.38 -8.48
CA GLU A 49 -1.03 -1.87 -8.12
C GLU A 49 -2.13 -2.60 -8.88
N GLN A 50 -3.14 -3.05 -8.15
CA GLN A 50 -4.34 -3.64 -8.73
C GLN A 50 -5.58 -2.86 -8.28
N ALA A 51 -6.40 -2.41 -9.22
CA ALA A 51 -7.68 -1.80 -8.88
C ALA A 51 -8.59 -2.85 -8.22
N LEU A 52 -9.17 -2.47 -7.08
CA LEU A 52 -10.21 -3.26 -6.42
C LEU A 52 -11.54 -2.57 -6.69
N ILE A 53 -12.32 -3.17 -7.58
CA ILE A 53 -13.67 -2.75 -7.92
C ILE A 53 -14.58 -3.92 -7.59
N GLN A 54 -15.34 -3.79 -6.50
CA GLN A 54 -16.29 -4.82 -6.12
C GLN A 54 -17.70 -4.37 -6.55
N GLY A 55 -18.30 -5.15 -7.45
CA GLY A 55 -19.72 -5.04 -7.78
C GLY A 55 -20.58 -5.43 -6.58
N GLN A 56 -21.83 -4.97 -6.55
CA GLN A 56 -22.64 -4.97 -5.32
C GLN A 56 -23.90 -5.80 -5.43
N ALA A 57 -24.37 -6.31 -4.28
CA ALA A 57 -25.78 -6.63 -4.08
C ALA A 57 -26.61 -5.34 -3.94
N ALA A 58 -27.93 -5.44 -4.11
CA ALA A 58 -28.82 -4.28 -4.02
C ALA A 58 -28.82 -3.69 -2.59
N GLY A 59 -28.49 -2.40 -2.46
CA GLY A 59 -28.57 -1.63 -1.21
C GLY A 59 -27.23 -1.27 -0.55
N GLU A 60 -26.09 -1.70 -1.10
CA GLU A 60 -24.77 -1.37 -0.54
C GLU A 60 -24.11 -0.16 -1.24
N ILE A 61 -22.99 0.30 -0.68
CA ILE A 61 -22.08 1.29 -1.31
C ILE A 61 -20.88 0.52 -1.89
N PRO A 62 -20.50 0.74 -3.16
CA PRO A 62 -19.49 -0.10 -3.81
C PRO A 62 -18.13 0.23 -3.23
N TYR A 63 -17.38 -0.80 -2.87
CA TYR A 63 -15.98 -0.59 -2.52
C TYR A 63 -15.18 -0.22 -3.78
N ARG A 64 -14.44 0.88 -3.68
CA ARG A 64 -13.49 1.33 -4.69
C ARG A 64 -12.17 1.64 -4.01
N GLY A 65 -11.17 0.84 -4.33
CA GLY A 65 -9.83 0.96 -3.79
C GLY A 65 -8.79 0.33 -4.70
N ARG A 66 -7.64 0.03 -4.12
CA ARG A 66 -6.51 -0.63 -4.75
C ARG A 66 -5.91 -1.64 -3.79
N MET A 67 -5.41 -2.74 -4.34
CA MET A 67 -4.40 -3.56 -3.67
C MET A 67 -3.05 -3.03 -4.11
N LEU A 68 -2.19 -2.73 -3.15
CA LEU A 68 -0.80 -2.39 -3.37
C LEU A 68 0.05 -3.55 -2.86
N THR A 69 0.89 -4.09 -3.72
CA THR A 69 1.84 -5.15 -3.37
C THR A 69 3.24 -4.59 -3.51
N TYR A 70 3.98 -4.55 -2.40
CA TYR A 70 5.36 -4.11 -2.38
C TYR A 70 6.29 -5.31 -2.22
N VAL A 71 7.26 -5.46 -3.12
CA VAL A 71 8.21 -6.58 -3.10
C VAL A 71 9.63 -6.04 -2.98
N ARG A 72 10.38 -6.55 -2.01
CA ARG A 72 11.84 -6.37 -1.88
C ARG A 72 12.48 -7.75 -1.88
N GLY A 73 13.43 -7.96 -2.80
CA GLY A 73 14.19 -9.20 -2.93
C GLY A 73 15.67 -8.99 -2.62
N ALA A 74 16.41 -10.08 -2.47
CA ALA A 74 17.87 -10.08 -2.37
C ALA A 74 18.53 -9.83 -3.73
#